data_AF-G9PMX4-F1
#
_entry.id   AF-G9PMX4-F1
#
_cell.length_a   1.000
_cell.length_b   1.000
_cell.length_c   1.000
_cell.angle_alpha   90.00
_cell.angle_beta   90.00
_cell.angle_gamma   90.00
#
_symmetry.space_group_name_H-M   'P 1'
#
loop_
_entity.id
_entity.type
_entity.pdbx_description
1 polymer ?
#
loop_
_entity_poly.entity_id
_entity_poly.type
_entity_poly.pdbx_seq_one_letter_code
_entity_poly.pdbx_strand_id
1 'polypeptide(L)'
;RHGHGMFVGRVSMRPMVESLVFRGLLNPGDDHRGLRDIVEVRITLDNALAEPVTQAWKNRQDTELDQIVAQMDTHAQKGELFTEQDRRFHMRMLEPLDNHLFLHLTEAFWAVHTLTVPLLGAPRPEDMLSAAKAHRAMLQAARDGDAQAYRQATTQHYAPLLAALT
;
A
#
# COMPACT_ATOMS: atom_id res chain seq x y z
N ARG A 1 -20.08 -8.78 42.47
CA ARG A 1 -19.91 -8.98 41.00
C ARG A 1 -18.44 -8.76 40.70
N HIS A 2 -17.71 -9.82 40.34
CA HIS A 2 -16.27 -9.79 40.09
C HIS A 2 -15.97 -9.20 38.72
N GLY A 3 -14.97 -8.31 38.65
CA GLY A 3 -14.50 -7.70 37.41
C GLY A 3 -13.71 -8.69 36.57
N HIS A 4 -14.11 -8.86 35.31
CA HIS A 4 -13.32 -9.57 34.32
C HIS A 4 -12.18 -8.68 33.82
N GLY A 5 -10.99 -9.28 33.73
CA GLY A 5 -9.71 -8.60 33.56
C GLY A 5 -9.54 -7.84 32.25
N MET A 6 -8.59 -6.91 32.27
CA MET A 6 -8.06 -6.28 31.06
C MET A 6 -7.47 -7.36 30.16
N PHE A 7 -8.14 -7.64 29.05
CA PHE A 7 -7.53 -8.32 27.92
C PHE A 7 -6.51 -7.35 27.32
N VAL A 8 -5.23 -7.66 27.44
CA VAL A 8 -4.18 -7.02 26.64
C VAL A 8 -4.33 -7.58 25.23
N GLY A 9 -5.26 -7.00 24.46
CA GLY A 9 -5.36 -7.28 23.03
C GLY A 9 -4.03 -6.92 22.39
N ARG A 10 -3.54 -7.76 21.46
CA ARG A 10 -2.44 -7.39 20.56
C ARG A 10 -2.72 -5.98 20.02
N VAL A 11 -1.71 -5.12 19.99
CA VAL A 11 -1.83 -3.78 19.41
C VAL A 11 -2.45 -3.95 18.02
N SER A 12 -3.67 -3.47 17.85
CA SER A 12 -4.46 -3.65 16.64
C SER A 12 -4.99 -2.30 16.20
N MET A 13 -4.72 -1.96 14.95
CA MET A 13 -5.22 -0.74 14.34
C MET A 13 -6.67 -0.87 13.85
N ARG A 14 -7.32 -2.04 14.06
CA ARG A 14 -8.72 -2.30 13.64
C ARG A 14 -9.71 -1.22 14.06
N PRO A 15 -9.71 -0.70 15.30
CA PRO A 15 -10.67 0.35 15.68
C PRO A 15 -10.50 1.64 14.88
N MET A 16 -9.27 2.00 14.50
CA MET A 16 -8.99 3.15 13.64
C MET A 16 -9.47 2.88 12.21
N VAL A 17 -9.19 1.69 11.67
CA VAL A 17 -9.66 1.23 10.34
C VAL A 17 -11.19 1.26 10.28
N GLU A 18 -11.87 0.67 11.26
CA GLU A 18 -13.34 0.60 11.35
C GLU A 18 -13.95 2.02 11.45
N SER A 19 -13.35 2.92 12.22
CA SER A 19 -13.79 4.32 12.33
C SER A 19 -13.63 5.10 11.02
N LEU A 20 -12.50 4.93 10.31
CA LEU A 20 -12.25 5.59 9.03
C LEU A 20 -13.20 5.09 7.93
N VAL A 21 -13.41 3.77 7.84
CA VAL A 21 -14.37 3.15 6.91
C VAL A 21 -15.78 3.64 7.20
N PHE A 22 -16.20 3.64 8.47
CA PHE A 22 -17.51 4.09 8.88
C PHE A 22 -17.75 5.56 8.55
N ARG A 23 -16.76 6.43 8.78
CA ARG A 23 -16.84 7.85 8.42
C ARG A 23 -16.96 8.07 6.90
N GLY A 24 -16.27 7.27 6.10
CA GLY A 24 -16.40 7.29 4.64
C GLY A 24 -17.77 6.84 4.14
N LEU A 25 -18.36 5.82 4.78
CA LEU A 25 -19.68 5.28 4.42
C LEU A 25 -20.86 6.16 4.89
N LEU A 26 -20.71 6.88 6.01
CA LEU A 26 -21.77 7.70 6.60
C LEU A 26 -22.01 9.05 5.95
N ASN A 27 -21.14 9.50 5.05
CA ASN A 27 -21.30 10.76 4.32
C ASN A 27 -21.57 10.50 2.82
N PRO A 28 -22.75 9.95 2.47
CA PRO A 28 -23.15 9.81 1.07
C PRO A 28 -23.28 11.22 0.46
N GLY A 29 -22.30 11.59 -0.37
CA GLY A 29 -22.17 12.91 -1.00
C GLY A 29 -20.80 13.58 -0.84
N ASP A 30 -19.88 13.01 -0.06
CA ASP A 30 -18.51 13.51 0.07
C ASP A 30 -17.60 12.71 -0.90
N ASP A 31 -17.05 13.38 -1.92
CA ASP A 31 -16.29 12.84 -3.08
C ASP A 31 -15.06 12.00 -2.71
N HIS A 32 -15.27 10.81 -2.14
CA HIS A 32 -14.22 9.88 -1.72
C HIS A 32 -13.19 10.49 -0.75
N ARG A 33 -13.56 11.57 -0.03
CA ARG A 33 -12.66 12.37 0.79
C ARG A 33 -11.91 11.55 1.85
N GLY A 34 -12.60 10.64 2.53
CA GLY A 34 -11.96 9.77 3.53
C GLY A 34 -10.92 8.81 2.92
N LEU A 35 -11.15 8.32 1.70
CA LEU A 35 -10.15 7.52 0.98
C LEU A 35 -8.99 8.39 0.51
N ARG A 36 -9.26 9.61 0.04
CA ARG A 36 -8.23 10.59 -0.34
C ARG A 36 -7.28 10.91 0.82
N ASP A 37 -7.82 11.22 2.00
CA ASP A 37 -7.02 11.50 3.20
C ASP A 37 -6.06 10.33 3.53
N ILE A 38 -6.53 9.09 3.38
CA ILE A 38 -5.72 7.88 3.62
C ILE A 38 -4.63 7.71 2.57
N VAL A 39 -4.97 7.92 1.29
CA VAL A 39 -4.00 7.85 0.19
C VAL A 39 -2.91 8.92 0.36
N GLU A 40 -3.26 10.14 0.75
CA GLU A 40 -2.30 11.22 1.02
C GLU A 40 -1.34 10.90 2.17
N VAL A 41 -1.85 10.31 3.26
CA VAL A 41 -1.02 9.84 4.38
C VAL A 41 -0.07 8.74 3.92
N ARG A 42 -0.56 7.76 3.13
CA ARG A 42 0.29 6.68 2.59
C ARG A 42 1.38 7.22 1.67
N ILE A 43 1.04 8.12 0.74
CA ILE A 43 2.02 8.77 -0.14
C ILE A 43 3.10 9.49 0.68
N THR A 44 2.70 10.20 1.73
CA THR A 44 3.62 10.94 2.60
C THR A 44 4.59 9.98 3.30
N LEU A 45 4.05 8.89 3.88
CA LEU A 45 4.85 7.89 4.56
C LEU A 45 5.79 7.15 3.59
N ASP A 46 5.30 6.66 2.46
CA ASP A 46 6.12 5.91 1.50
C ASP A 46 7.25 6.75 0.92
N ASN A 47 7.03 8.05 0.69
CA ASN A 47 8.09 8.97 0.27
C ASN A 47 9.10 9.24 1.39
N ALA A 48 8.67 9.39 2.64
CA ALA A 48 9.55 9.56 3.80
C ALA A 48 10.39 8.30 4.08
N LEU A 49 9.83 7.12 3.77
CA LEU A 49 10.49 5.82 3.94
C LEU A 49 11.40 5.43 2.78
N ALA A 50 11.49 6.24 1.72
CA ALA A 50 12.34 5.94 0.57
C ALA A 50 13.79 5.67 0.99
N GLU A 51 14.38 6.52 1.82
CA GLU A 51 15.79 6.40 2.23
C GLU A 51 16.04 5.14 3.10
N PRO A 52 15.26 4.88 4.18
CA PRO A 52 15.36 3.62 4.92
C PRO A 52 15.17 2.37 4.05
N VAL A 53 14.18 2.39 3.15
CA VAL A 53 13.89 1.26 2.27
C VAL A 53 15.07 0.99 1.33
N THR A 54 15.56 2.00 0.63
CA THR A 54 16.66 1.82 -0.32
C THR A 54 17.96 1.43 0.37
N GLN A 55 18.21 1.90 1.59
CA GLN A 55 19.36 1.45 2.38
C GLN A 55 19.23 -0.02 2.79
N ALA A 56 18.04 -0.44 3.25
CA ALA A 56 17.80 -1.82 3.68
C ALA A 56 17.83 -2.82 2.51
N TRP A 57 17.42 -2.39 1.32
CA TRP A 57 17.28 -3.25 0.13
C TRP A 57 18.47 -3.22 -0.83
N LYS A 58 19.44 -2.32 -0.63
CA LYS A 58 20.60 -2.22 -1.51
C LYS A 58 21.32 -3.57 -1.65
N ASN A 59 21.47 -4.06 -2.88
CA ASN A 59 22.04 -5.36 -3.23
C ASN A 59 21.34 -6.58 -2.60
N ARG A 60 20.15 -6.43 -2.03
CA ARG A 60 19.39 -7.55 -1.46
C ARG A 60 18.67 -8.33 -2.55
N GLN A 61 18.76 -9.66 -2.45
CA GLN A 61 17.97 -10.59 -3.25
C GLN A 61 16.82 -11.14 -2.41
N ASP A 62 15.67 -11.31 -3.04
CA ASP A 62 14.48 -11.88 -2.40
C ASP A 62 13.62 -12.56 -3.46
N THR A 63 13.70 -13.90 -3.51
CA THR A 63 13.00 -14.70 -4.50
C THR A 63 11.48 -14.59 -4.38
N GLU A 64 10.96 -14.39 -3.17
CA GLU A 64 9.52 -14.25 -2.95
C GLU A 64 9.03 -12.93 -3.56
N LEU A 65 9.75 -11.84 -3.34
CA LEU A 65 9.42 -10.53 -3.88
C LEU A 65 9.54 -10.50 -5.42
N ASP A 66 10.54 -11.20 -5.98
CA ASP A 66 10.65 -11.38 -7.43
C ASP A 66 9.43 -12.11 -8.01
N GLN A 67 8.97 -13.17 -7.34
CA GLN A 67 7.77 -13.91 -7.75
C GLN A 67 6.52 -13.06 -7.64
N ILE A 68 6.38 -12.25 -6.58
CA ILE A 68 5.25 -11.34 -6.39
C ILE A 68 5.17 -10.35 -7.56
N VAL A 69 6.28 -9.69 -7.91
CA VAL A 69 6.31 -8.72 -9.04
C VAL A 69 6.01 -9.41 -10.37
N ALA A 70 6.55 -10.61 -10.62
CA ALA A 70 6.26 -11.38 -11.83
C ALA A 70 4.78 -11.79 -11.94
N GLN A 71 4.13 -12.10 -10.81
CA GLN A 71 2.69 -12.38 -10.77
C GLN A 71 1.87 -11.13 -11.08
N MET A 72 2.23 -9.96 -10.52
CA MET A 72 1.57 -8.70 -10.85
C MET A 72 1.62 -8.42 -12.36
N ASP A 73 2.78 -8.61 -12.98
CA ASP A 73 2.94 -8.44 -14.43
C ASP A 73 2.04 -9.38 -15.22
N THR A 74 1.99 -10.65 -14.83
CA THR A 74 1.16 -11.67 -15.48
C THR A 74 -0.33 -11.33 -15.39
N HIS A 75 -0.80 -10.90 -14.21
CA HIS A 75 -2.19 -10.49 -14.01
C HIS A 75 -2.52 -9.22 -14.79
N ALA A 76 -1.64 -8.20 -14.73
CA ALA A 76 -1.82 -6.95 -15.46
C ALA A 76 -1.93 -7.16 -16.98
N GLN A 77 -1.10 -8.04 -17.56
CA GLN A 77 -1.18 -8.39 -18.99
C GLN A 77 -2.49 -9.04 -19.40
N LYS A 78 -3.18 -9.72 -18.46
CA LYS A 78 -4.50 -10.32 -18.67
C LYS A 78 -5.64 -9.36 -18.35
N GLY A 79 -5.35 -8.15 -17.86
CA GLY A 79 -6.36 -7.22 -17.33
C GLY A 79 -7.00 -7.72 -16.03
N GLU A 80 -6.29 -8.54 -15.27
CA GLU A 80 -6.74 -9.06 -13.97
C GLU A 80 -6.19 -8.22 -12.82
N LEU A 81 -6.98 -8.08 -11.76
CA LEU A 81 -6.54 -7.46 -10.51
C LEU A 81 -5.48 -8.30 -9.81
N PHE A 82 -4.53 -7.64 -9.16
CA PHE A 82 -3.46 -8.27 -8.37
C PHE A 82 -3.42 -7.73 -6.92
N THR A 83 -4.59 -7.51 -6.34
CA THR A 83 -4.78 -6.88 -5.03
C THR A 83 -3.99 -7.57 -3.90
N GLU A 84 -3.98 -8.91 -3.84
CA GLU A 84 -3.19 -9.60 -2.80
C GLU A 84 -1.67 -9.49 -3.02
N GLN A 85 -1.23 -9.48 -4.28
CA GLN A 85 0.18 -9.28 -4.62
C GLN A 85 0.63 -7.87 -4.21
N ASP A 86 -0.19 -6.84 -4.48
CA ASP A 86 0.05 -5.45 -4.07
C ASP A 86 0.29 -5.37 -2.56
N ARG A 87 -0.62 -5.96 -1.76
CA ARG A 87 -0.47 -6.03 -0.30
C ARG A 87 0.86 -6.66 0.10
N ARG A 88 1.15 -7.86 -0.42
CA ARG A 88 2.33 -8.63 -0.05
C ARG A 88 3.62 -7.91 -0.43
N PHE A 89 3.64 -7.22 -1.57
CA PHE A 89 4.77 -6.40 -1.98
C PHE A 89 5.06 -5.31 -0.94
N HIS A 90 4.05 -4.50 -0.59
CA HIS A 90 4.22 -3.39 0.36
C HIS A 90 4.63 -3.88 1.75
N MET A 91 4.06 -5.00 2.23
CA MET A 91 4.49 -5.60 3.51
C MET A 91 5.93 -6.08 3.44
N ARG A 92 6.29 -6.87 2.42
CA ARG A 92 7.63 -7.43 2.28
C ARG A 92 8.69 -6.35 2.15
N MET A 93 8.41 -5.24 1.47
CA MET A 93 9.32 -4.09 1.35
C MET A 93 9.66 -3.45 2.70
N LEU A 94 8.71 -3.45 3.65
CA LEU A 94 8.88 -2.80 4.96
C LEU A 94 9.39 -3.73 6.06
N GLU A 95 9.23 -5.05 5.92
CA GLU A 95 9.73 -6.05 6.89
C GLU A 95 11.18 -5.85 7.35
N PRO A 96 12.12 -5.44 6.49
CA PRO A 96 13.52 -5.30 6.88
C PRO A 96 13.86 -3.98 7.60
N LEU A 97 12.90 -3.08 7.78
CA LEU A 97 13.12 -1.82 8.50
C LEU A 97 13.01 -2.06 10.01
N ASP A 98 13.89 -1.40 10.77
CA ASP A 98 13.94 -1.53 12.24
C ASP A 98 12.65 -1.05 12.92
N ASN A 99 12.01 -0.01 12.37
CA ASN A 99 10.79 0.54 12.94
C ASN A 99 9.55 -0.21 12.42
N HIS A 100 9.22 -1.30 13.11
CA HIS A 100 8.06 -2.14 12.80
C HIS A 100 6.70 -1.43 12.90
N LEU A 101 6.62 -0.23 13.48
CA LEU A 101 5.38 0.55 13.47
C LEU A 101 4.95 0.91 12.04
N PHE A 102 5.91 1.12 11.13
CA PHE A 102 5.59 1.44 9.73
C PHE A 102 4.89 0.28 9.02
N LEU A 103 5.31 -0.97 9.29
CA LEU A 103 4.65 -2.16 8.77
C LEU A 103 3.18 -2.20 9.24
N HIS A 104 2.94 -2.05 10.55
CA HIS A 104 1.59 -2.11 11.12
C HIS A 104 0.68 -0.96 10.64
N LEU A 105 1.22 0.26 10.48
CA LEU A 105 0.48 1.39 9.93
C LEU A 105 0.10 1.14 8.46
N THR A 106 1.04 0.64 7.67
CA THR A 106 0.80 0.34 6.25
C THR A 106 -0.25 -0.77 6.11
N GLU A 107 -0.16 -1.83 6.91
CA GLU A 107 -1.17 -2.90 6.94
C GLU A 107 -2.57 -2.36 7.28
N ALA A 108 -2.65 -1.47 8.27
CA ALA A 108 -3.91 -0.85 8.68
C ALA A 108 -4.52 0.02 7.56
N PHE A 109 -3.72 0.89 6.94
CA PHE A 109 -4.20 1.72 5.82
C PHE A 109 -4.58 0.88 4.61
N TRP A 110 -3.90 -0.24 4.38
CA TRP A 110 -4.22 -1.16 3.30
C TRP A 110 -5.57 -1.88 3.54
N ALA A 111 -5.89 -2.20 4.79
CA ALA A 111 -7.22 -2.72 5.14
C ALA A 111 -8.34 -1.73 4.81
N VAL A 112 -8.15 -0.43 5.05
CA VAL A 112 -9.13 0.59 4.64
C VAL A 112 -9.20 0.72 3.11
N HIS A 113 -8.04 0.77 2.45
CA HIS A 113 -7.94 0.84 0.98
C HIS A 113 -8.73 -0.30 0.31
N THR A 114 -8.59 -1.54 0.80
CA THR A 114 -9.28 -2.71 0.23
C THR A 114 -10.80 -2.63 0.33
N LEU A 115 -11.31 -2.02 1.41
CA LEU A 115 -12.74 -1.87 1.63
C LEU A 115 -13.36 -0.75 0.78
N THR A 116 -12.53 0.18 0.29
CA THR A 116 -13.00 1.44 -0.30
C THR A 116 -12.68 1.57 -1.79
N VAL A 117 -11.55 1.04 -2.27
CA VAL A 117 -11.19 1.10 -3.71
C VAL A 117 -12.19 0.39 -4.62
N PRO A 118 -12.81 -0.76 -4.28
CA PRO A 118 -13.86 -1.35 -5.11
C PRO A 118 -15.08 -0.43 -5.34
N LEU A 119 -15.26 0.60 -4.51
CA LEU A 119 -16.33 1.59 -4.66
C LEU A 119 -16.02 2.62 -5.76
N LEU A 120 -14.75 2.74 -6.19
CA LEU A 120 -14.31 3.65 -7.26
C LEU A 120 -14.59 3.13 -8.68
N GLY A 121 -15.20 1.95 -8.80
CA GLY A 121 -15.36 1.25 -10.07
C GLY A 121 -14.15 0.41 -10.45
N ALA A 122 -14.26 -0.33 -11.55
CA ALA A 122 -13.19 -1.20 -12.02
C ALA A 122 -12.05 -0.37 -12.65
N PRO A 123 -10.78 -0.61 -12.28
CA PRO A 123 -9.65 0.06 -12.92
C PRO A 123 -9.54 -0.36 -14.37
N ARG A 124 -8.99 0.52 -15.21
CA ARG A 124 -8.81 0.23 -16.64
C ARG A 124 -7.59 -0.69 -16.83
N PRO A 125 -7.53 -1.48 -17.90
CA PRO A 125 -6.37 -2.35 -18.18
C PRO A 125 -5.03 -1.60 -18.21
N GLU A 126 -5.00 -0.37 -18.73
CA GLU A 126 -3.81 0.48 -18.72
C GLU A 126 -3.34 0.87 -17.31
N ASP A 127 -4.28 1.03 -16.37
CA ASP A 127 -3.96 1.37 -14.98
C ASP A 127 -3.26 0.19 -14.30
N MET A 128 -3.70 -1.04 -14.59
CA MET A 128 -3.09 -2.28 -14.09
C MET A 128 -1.66 -2.46 -14.62
N LEU A 129 -1.45 -2.23 -15.91
CA LEU A 129 -0.11 -2.29 -16.53
C LEU A 129 0.83 -1.21 -15.96
N SER A 130 0.31 0.00 -15.76
CA SER A 130 1.08 1.10 -15.16
C SER A 130 1.47 0.78 -13.71
N ALA A 131 0.54 0.26 -12.92
CA ALA A 131 0.78 -0.12 -11.53
C ALA A 131 1.81 -1.26 -11.42
N ALA A 132 1.70 -2.31 -12.24
CA ALA A 132 2.71 -3.40 -12.24
C ALA A 132 4.11 -2.88 -12.63
N LYS A 133 4.19 -1.99 -13.62
CA LYS A 133 5.44 -1.33 -14.01
C LYS A 133 6.05 -0.51 -12.87
N ALA A 134 5.22 0.25 -12.14
CA ALA A 134 5.67 1.06 -11.02
C ALA A 134 6.23 0.20 -9.87
N HIS A 135 5.58 -0.91 -9.53
CA HIS A 135 6.09 -1.87 -8.54
C HIS A 135 7.47 -2.42 -8.91
N ARG A 136 7.67 -2.82 -10.17
CA ARG A 136 8.98 -3.27 -10.66
C ARG A 136 10.04 -2.16 -10.52
N ALA A 137 9.69 -0.93 -10.87
CA ALA A 137 10.60 0.21 -10.75
C ALA A 137 10.95 0.53 -9.29
N MET A 138 9.99 0.42 -8.36
CA MET A 138 10.23 0.56 -6.93
C MET A 138 11.22 -0.48 -6.42
N LEU A 139 11.02 -1.77 -6.76
CA LEU A 139 11.94 -2.84 -6.36
C LEU A 139 13.35 -2.63 -6.92
N GLN A 140 13.45 -2.27 -8.20
CA GLN A 140 14.74 -2.01 -8.84
C GLN A 140 15.48 -0.84 -8.15
N ALA A 141 14.80 0.29 -7.97
CA ALA A 141 15.37 1.45 -7.29
C ALA A 141 15.81 1.13 -5.85
N ALA A 142 15.02 0.33 -5.13
CA ALA A 142 15.37 -0.11 -3.78
C ALA A 142 16.64 -0.98 -3.77
N ARG A 143 16.80 -1.89 -4.75
CA ARG A 143 18.00 -2.73 -4.90
C ARG A 143 19.24 -1.95 -5.32
N ASP A 144 19.06 -0.92 -6.14
CA ASP A 144 20.13 -0.02 -6.57
C ASP A 144 20.55 0.94 -5.44
N GLY A 145 19.72 1.08 -4.40
CA GLY A 145 19.93 2.04 -3.33
C GLY A 145 19.61 3.47 -3.76
N ASP A 146 18.80 3.66 -4.80
CA ASP A 146 18.47 4.98 -5.37
C ASP A 146 17.13 5.49 -4.80
N ALA A 147 17.23 6.29 -3.74
CA ALA A 147 16.06 6.88 -3.09
C ALA A 147 15.29 7.87 -3.98
N GLN A 148 15.94 8.52 -4.95
CA GLN A 148 15.27 9.44 -5.85
C GLN A 148 14.44 8.68 -6.88
N ALA A 149 15.02 7.65 -7.51
CA ALA A 149 14.30 6.76 -8.41
C ALA A 149 13.14 6.06 -7.68
N TYR A 150 13.34 5.67 -6.41
CA TYR A 150 12.30 5.06 -5.59
C TYR A 150 11.10 6.01 -5.41
N ARG A 151 11.33 7.28 -5.01
CA ARG A 151 10.27 8.29 -4.89
C ARG A 151 9.53 8.55 -6.21
N GLN A 152 10.25 8.56 -7.33
CA GLN A 152 9.63 8.69 -8.66
C GLN A 152 8.73 7.50 -8.97
N ALA A 153 9.18 6.27 -8.69
CA ALA A 153 8.40 5.06 -8.88
C ALA A 153 7.17 5.03 -7.94
N THR A 154 7.31 5.46 -6.69
CA THR A 154 6.19 5.64 -5.74
C THR A 154 5.16 6.63 -6.27
N THR A 155 5.60 7.76 -6.85
CA THR A 155 4.68 8.73 -7.45
C THR A 155 3.90 8.11 -8.61
N GLN A 156 4.57 7.34 -9.48
CA GLN A 156 3.93 6.62 -10.59
C GLN A 156 2.96 5.54 -10.10
N HIS A 157 3.27 4.87 -8.99
CA HIS A 157 2.41 3.86 -8.37
C HIS A 157 1.08 4.44 -7.90
N TYR A 158 1.09 5.63 -7.27
CA TYR A 158 -0.13 6.27 -6.76
C TYR A 158 -0.93 7.04 -7.81
N ALA A 159 -0.34 7.38 -8.97
CA ALA A 159 -0.99 8.23 -9.97
C ALA A 159 -2.35 7.69 -10.49
N PRO A 160 -2.52 6.39 -10.83
CA PRO A 160 -3.81 5.88 -11.28
C PRO A 160 -4.89 5.97 -10.19
N LEU A 161 -4.51 5.72 -8.93
CA LEU A 161 -5.44 5.82 -7.80
C LEU A 161 -5.89 7.26 -7.56
N LEU A 162 -4.96 8.22 -7.63
CA LEU A 162 -5.30 9.64 -7.49
C LEU A 162 -6.21 10.12 -8.62
N ALA A 163 -6.00 9.66 -9.85
CA ALA A 163 -6.87 9.99 -10.98
C ALA A 163 -8.29 9.42 -10.85
N ALA A 164 -8.45 8.28 -10.17
CA ALA A 164 -9.77 7.71 -9.86
C ALA A 164 -10.49 8.43 -8.71
N LEU A 165 -9.77 9.27 -7.95
CA LEU A 165 -10.30 10.04 -6.83
C LEU A 165 -10.69 11.47 -7.20
N THR A 166 -10.45 11.92 -8.45
CA THR A 166 -10.86 13.25 -8.96
C THR A 166 -12.17 13.19 -9.71
#